data_AF-L7UJE2-F1
#
_entry.id   AF-L7UJE2-F1
#
_cell.length_a   1.000
_cell.length_b   1.000
_cell.length_c   1.000
_cell.angle_alpha   90.00
_cell.angle_beta   90.00
_cell.angle_gamma   90.00
#
_symmetry.space_group_name_H-M   'P 1'
#
loop_
_entity.id
_entity.type
_entity.pdbx_description
1 polymer ?
#
loop_
_entity_poly.entity_id
_entity_poly.type
_entity_poly.pdbx_seq_one_letter_code
_entity_poly.pdbx_strand_id
1 'polypeptide(L)'
;MPLNRSPAPAPTLAVLALAVALTSSAAGAQQPTPLEDNRRITDGYIAIAYELGAILDPTLEPGGSSAVRPTWFTFAPHASRTGGEGMFGAAVARRIINAARGGPSLTVTQALARAGLDTQLHSTTRKVALELVLQGIPVDASASLAAVITSLNGAALLDVRTFATTVARAASLYWMAPRFWPLDKVECIVITLERTLHEGNVAIYTDIGGSGRLFLEWRHDAGGDVTAEQVLAGFTLVDAVPEEAVEAYNFALAHASDTPRPHQFDELFPSMHYKSLLVAAFALYEKARVAPTPEERDALIAMGTNYIAWREQHDMAEPVFSPEVPRPDEVSRVALLQALTPLLRTHFGTVVWNYADYAYSQPDRDGSPLTSQPTEYNWAVFQDRWMGILFAFDQGYLQPTGLWQMPKPLPDPNGS
;
A
#
# COMPACT_ATOMS: atom_id res chain seq x y z
N MET A 1 35.36 -79.37 7.84
CA MET A 1 34.56 -78.30 7.19
C MET A 1 34.72 -77.02 8.00
N PRO A 2 35.46 -76.01 7.50
CA PRO A 2 35.61 -74.72 8.16
C PRO A 2 34.53 -73.75 7.65
N LEU A 3 33.87 -73.02 8.55
CA LEU A 3 33.06 -71.85 8.19
C LEU A 3 33.88 -70.60 8.45
N ASN A 4 34.33 -70.02 7.34
CA ASN A 4 34.94 -68.71 7.22
C ASN A 4 33.89 -67.65 7.61
N ARG A 5 34.12 -66.85 8.66
CA ARG A 5 33.33 -65.65 8.96
C ARG A 5 34.20 -64.43 8.73
N SER A 6 33.92 -63.72 7.64
CA SER A 6 34.40 -62.35 7.42
C SER A 6 33.78 -61.40 8.45
N PRO A 7 34.53 -60.42 9.00
CA PRO A 7 33.95 -59.34 9.77
C PRO A 7 33.21 -58.36 8.83
N ALA A 8 31.99 -57.99 9.22
CA ALA A 8 31.22 -56.95 8.55
C ALA A 8 31.89 -55.57 8.71
N PRO A 9 31.95 -54.73 7.67
CA PRO A 9 32.44 -53.36 7.80
C PRO A 9 31.39 -52.43 8.43
N ALA A 10 31.82 -51.82 9.55
CA ALA A 10 31.49 -50.51 10.12
C ALA A 10 30.15 -49.81 9.75
N PRO A 11 29.23 -49.60 10.73
CA PRO A 11 28.03 -48.76 10.58
C PRO A 11 28.31 -47.25 10.51
N THR A 12 29.57 -46.82 10.55
CA THR A 12 29.97 -45.42 10.72
C THR A 12 29.81 -44.56 9.47
N LEU A 13 29.91 -45.14 8.27
CA LEU A 13 29.72 -44.41 7.00
C LEU A 13 28.24 -44.10 6.72
N ALA A 14 27.33 -44.97 7.13
CA ALA A 14 25.88 -44.75 6.99
C ALA A 14 25.38 -43.62 7.92
N VAL A 15 25.97 -43.50 9.12
CA VAL A 15 25.64 -42.43 10.08
C VAL A 15 26.16 -41.07 9.61
N LEU A 16 27.36 -41.01 9.00
CA LEU A 16 27.86 -39.76 8.42
C LEU A 16 27.08 -39.32 7.17
N ALA A 17 26.67 -40.26 6.31
CA ALA A 17 25.84 -39.94 5.15
C ALA A 17 24.44 -39.43 5.55
N LEU A 18 23.86 -39.96 6.63
CA LEU A 18 22.59 -39.46 7.18
C LEU A 18 22.75 -38.10 7.86
N ALA A 19 23.88 -37.84 8.54
CA ALA A 19 24.19 -36.54 9.14
C ALA A 19 24.39 -35.46 8.08
N VAL A 20 25.08 -35.77 6.97
CA VAL A 20 25.23 -34.83 5.85
C VAL A 20 23.89 -34.59 5.15
N ALA A 21 23.09 -35.63 4.92
CA ALA A 21 21.75 -35.51 4.32
C ALA A 21 20.75 -34.73 5.19
N LEU A 22 20.90 -34.75 6.52
CA LEU A 22 20.09 -33.96 7.46
C LEU A 22 20.60 -32.51 7.63
N THR A 23 21.87 -32.23 7.32
CA THR A 23 22.42 -30.85 7.28
C THR A 23 22.26 -30.17 5.93
N SER A 24 22.04 -30.94 4.87
CA SER A 24 21.59 -30.44 3.57
C SER A 24 20.06 -30.44 3.51
N SER A 25 19.41 -29.91 4.55
CA SER A 25 18.18 -29.17 4.30
C SER A 25 18.56 -28.13 3.25
N ALA A 26 18.00 -28.27 2.05
CA ALA A 26 18.01 -27.19 1.07
C ALA A 26 17.87 -25.89 1.85
N ALA A 27 18.82 -24.97 1.66
CA ALA A 27 18.60 -23.58 2.05
C ALA A 27 17.35 -23.17 1.26
N GLY A 28 16.17 -23.43 1.82
CA GLY A 28 14.92 -23.03 1.26
C GLY A 28 15.06 -21.54 1.14
N ALA A 29 14.99 -21.03 -0.08
CA ALA A 29 14.99 -19.60 -0.32
C ALA A 29 13.97 -19.01 0.66
N GLN A 30 14.46 -18.29 1.66
CA GLN A 30 13.62 -17.72 2.69
C GLN A 30 12.62 -16.84 1.95
N GLN A 31 11.32 -17.08 2.17
CA GLN A 31 10.31 -16.27 1.50
C GLN A 31 10.60 -14.79 1.82
N PRO A 32 10.54 -13.92 0.80
CA PRO A 32 10.81 -12.51 1.01
C PRO A 32 9.87 -11.96 2.08
N THR A 33 10.40 -11.12 2.94
CA THR A 33 9.63 -10.40 3.94
C THR A 33 8.70 -9.39 3.25
N PRO A 34 7.57 -9.00 3.89
CA PRO A 34 6.68 -7.97 3.34
C PRO A 34 7.38 -6.66 2.96
N LEU A 35 8.43 -6.26 3.69
CA LEU A 35 9.23 -5.07 3.38
C LEU A 35 10.16 -5.27 2.17
N GLU A 36 10.72 -6.47 1.98
CA GLU A 36 11.49 -6.79 0.78
C GLU A 36 10.60 -6.82 -0.46
N ASP A 37 9.39 -7.37 -0.36
CA ASP A 37 8.40 -7.30 -1.42
C ASP A 37 7.97 -5.85 -1.71
N ASN A 38 7.69 -5.06 -0.67
CA ASN A 38 7.37 -3.64 -0.83
C ASN A 38 8.49 -2.87 -1.55
N ARG A 39 9.75 -3.13 -1.22
CA ARG A 39 10.91 -2.55 -1.91
C ARG A 39 10.90 -2.90 -3.40
N ARG A 40 10.75 -4.19 -3.73
CA ARG A 40 10.68 -4.65 -5.13
C ARG A 40 9.51 -4.03 -5.89
N ILE A 41 8.34 -3.93 -5.25
CA ILE A 41 7.15 -3.31 -5.81
C ILE A 41 7.37 -1.81 -6.06
N THR A 42 7.90 -1.07 -5.08
CA THR A 42 8.21 0.36 -5.24
C THR A 42 9.22 0.58 -6.37
N ASP A 43 10.31 -0.18 -6.42
CA ASP A 43 11.31 -0.09 -7.48
C ASP A 43 10.71 -0.43 -8.86
N GLY A 44 9.83 -1.43 -8.90
CA GLY A 44 9.07 -1.81 -10.09
C GLY A 44 8.18 -0.68 -10.60
N TYR A 45 7.43 -0.04 -9.71
CA TYR A 45 6.63 1.13 -10.08
C TYR A 45 7.49 2.31 -10.55
N ILE A 46 8.66 2.56 -9.95
CA ILE A 46 9.57 3.62 -10.40
C ILE A 46 10.00 3.37 -11.84
N ALA A 47 10.36 2.13 -12.18
CA ALA A 47 10.73 1.78 -13.56
C ALA A 47 9.56 2.04 -14.53
N ILE A 48 8.36 1.56 -14.21
CA ILE A 48 7.16 1.78 -15.03
C ILE A 48 6.85 3.28 -15.17
N ALA A 49 6.98 4.05 -14.08
CA ALA A 49 6.71 5.48 -14.07
C ALA A 49 7.61 6.24 -15.06
N TYR A 50 8.91 5.94 -15.09
CA TYR A 50 9.84 6.57 -16.03
C TYR A 50 9.60 6.11 -17.47
N GLU A 51 9.38 4.81 -17.71
CA GLU A 51 9.11 4.30 -19.06
C GLU A 51 7.82 4.87 -19.64
N LEU A 52 6.72 4.88 -18.88
CA LEU A 52 5.45 5.48 -19.30
C LEU A 52 5.52 7.00 -19.36
N GLY A 53 6.24 7.63 -18.42
CA GLY A 53 6.47 9.08 -18.43
C GLY A 53 7.19 9.55 -19.68
N ALA A 54 8.20 8.80 -20.14
CA ALA A 54 8.95 9.10 -21.36
C ALA A 54 8.10 9.01 -22.64
N ILE A 55 6.97 8.27 -22.62
CA ILE A 55 6.00 8.27 -23.72
C ILE A 55 5.31 9.63 -23.81
N LEU A 56 4.94 10.23 -22.66
CA LEU A 56 4.21 11.49 -22.58
C LEU A 56 5.13 12.73 -22.64
N ASP A 57 6.37 12.58 -22.17
CA ASP A 57 7.43 13.57 -22.21
C ASP A 57 8.72 12.92 -22.73
N PRO A 58 9.01 12.98 -24.03
CA PRO A 58 10.21 12.37 -24.61
C PRO A 58 11.54 12.93 -24.11
N THR A 59 11.53 14.02 -23.33
CA THR A 59 12.74 14.59 -22.71
C THR A 59 13.00 14.05 -21.31
N LEU A 60 12.07 13.27 -20.75
CA LEU A 60 12.20 12.67 -19.44
C LEU A 60 13.20 11.50 -19.46
N GLU A 61 14.33 11.70 -18.78
CA GLU A 61 15.32 10.66 -18.53
C GLU A 61 15.12 10.02 -17.13
N PRO A 62 15.59 8.77 -16.91
CA PRO A 62 15.59 8.16 -15.59
C PRO A 62 16.28 9.03 -14.53
N GLY A 63 15.60 9.29 -13.42
CA GLY A 63 16.05 10.20 -12.36
C GLY A 63 15.76 11.68 -12.63
N GLY A 64 15.24 12.03 -13.81
CA GLY A 64 14.77 13.37 -14.17
C GLY A 64 13.37 13.69 -13.64
N SER A 65 12.82 14.82 -14.07
CA SER A 65 11.47 15.27 -13.75
C SER A 65 10.74 15.79 -14.98
N SER A 66 9.41 15.65 -14.97
CA SER A 66 8.53 16.18 -16.02
C SER A 66 7.52 17.15 -15.46
N ALA A 67 7.21 18.20 -16.24
CA ALA A 67 6.10 19.11 -15.97
C ALA A 67 4.77 18.65 -16.58
N VAL A 68 4.78 17.56 -17.36
CA VAL A 68 3.57 16.90 -17.83
C VAL A 68 2.80 16.36 -16.63
N ARG A 69 1.47 16.41 -16.70
CA ARG A 69 0.61 15.90 -15.64
C ARG A 69 0.99 14.45 -15.28
N PRO A 70 1.18 14.14 -13.98
CA PRO A 70 1.52 12.80 -13.54
C PRO A 70 0.41 11.79 -13.90
N THR A 71 0.83 10.60 -14.31
CA THR A 71 -0.08 9.45 -14.48
C THR A 71 -0.26 8.73 -13.16
N TRP A 72 -1.19 7.77 -13.10
CA TRP A 72 -1.31 6.86 -11.95
C TRP A 72 0.04 6.24 -11.54
N PHE A 73 0.85 5.84 -12.53
CA PHE A 73 2.16 5.23 -12.29
C PHE A 73 3.17 6.19 -11.68
N THR A 74 2.99 7.51 -11.83
CA THR A 74 3.83 8.50 -11.11
C THR A 74 3.46 8.59 -9.63
N PHE A 75 2.21 8.33 -9.25
CA PHE A 75 1.75 8.31 -7.84
C PHE A 75 2.07 6.98 -7.13
N ALA A 76 1.99 5.85 -7.85
CA ALA A 76 2.07 4.51 -7.29
C ALA A 76 3.35 4.21 -6.46
N PRO A 77 4.57 4.64 -6.85
CA PRO A 77 5.76 4.44 -6.04
C PRO A 77 5.62 5.01 -4.63
N HIS A 78 5.03 6.21 -4.53
CA HIS A 78 4.84 6.94 -3.27
C HIS A 78 3.81 6.26 -2.39
N ALA A 79 2.68 5.84 -2.96
CA ALA A 79 1.64 5.10 -2.25
C ALA A 79 2.17 3.75 -1.73
N SER A 80 2.89 2.99 -2.57
CA SER A 80 3.58 1.75 -2.14
C SER A 80 4.55 2.04 -1.00
N ARG A 81 5.37 3.09 -1.13
CA ARG A 81 6.33 3.49 -0.10
C ARG A 81 5.67 3.82 1.24
N THR A 82 4.52 4.50 1.23
CA THR A 82 3.70 4.78 2.43
C THR A 82 3.17 3.48 3.04
N GLY A 83 2.63 2.56 2.23
CA GLY A 83 2.22 1.24 2.72
C GLY A 83 3.38 0.49 3.40
N GLY A 84 4.59 0.64 2.87
CA GLY A 84 5.80 0.12 3.49
C GLY A 84 6.09 0.72 4.88
N GLU A 85 5.77 1.99 5.15
CA GLU A 85 5.97 2.61 6.47
C GLU A 85 5.12 1.95 7.53
N GLY A 86 3.86 1.62 7.19
CA GLY A 86 3.00 0.84 8.06
C GLY A 86 3.53 -0.58 8.31
N MET A 87 4.06 -1.25 7.29
CA MET A 87 4.73 -2.56 7.45
C MET A 87 5.99 -2.44 8.33
N PHE A 88 6.76 -1.36 8.18
CA PHE A 88 7.92 -1.09 9.02
C PHE A 88 7.51 -0.88 10.48
N GLY A 89 6.45 -0.11 10.73
CA GLY A 89 5.85 0.03 12.06
C GLY A 89 5.41 -1.31 12.66
N ALA A 90 4.83 -2.19 11.86
CA ALA A 90 4.46 -3.54 12.28
C ALA A 90 5.70 -4.40 12.63
N ALA A 91 6.78 -4.31 11.86
CA ALA A 91 8.04 -4.99 12.14
C ALA A 91 8.68 -4.49 13.45
N VAL A 92 8.65 -3.17 13.70
CA VAL A 92 9.10 -2.57 14.96
C VAL A 92 8.27 -3.08 16.14
N ALA A 93 6.94 -3.14 16.01
CA ALA A 93 6.07 -3.66 17.06
C ALA A 93 6.35 -5.13 17.38
N ARG A 94 6.61 -5.98 16.38
CA ARG A 94 7.00 -7.39 16.60
C ARG A 94 8.29 -7.52 17.40
N ARG A 95 9.25 -6.61 17.23
CA ARG A 95 10.48 -6.62 18.04
C ARG A 95 10.19 -6.36 19.51
N ILE A 96 9.34 -5.38 19.81
CA ILE A 96 8.91 -5.11 21.18
C ILE A 96 8.22 -6.35 21.76
N ILE A 97 7.29 -6.97 21.02
CA ILE A 97 6.57 -8.19 21.43
C ILE A 97 7.54 -9.34 21.69
N ASN A 98 8.46 -9.63 20.76
CA ASN A 98 9.42 -10.73 20.89
C ASN A 98 10.40 -10.52 22.05
N ALA A 99 10.88 -9.29 22.25
CA ALA A 99 11.69 -8.96 23.41
C ALA A 99 10.90 -9.10 24.73
N ALA A 100 9.61 -8.73 24.75
CA ALA A 100 8.74 -8.87 25.90
C ALA A 100 8.44 -10.33 26.28
N ARG A 101 8.41 -11.24 25.29
CA ARG A 101 8.34 -12.69 25.53
C ARG A 101 9.56 -13.21 26.30
N GLY A 102 10.74 -12.61 26.11
CA GLY A 102 11.96 -12.92 26.87
C GLY A 102 12.02 -12.28 28.26
N GLY A 103 11.29 -11.19 28.48
CA GLY A 103 11.13 -10.55 29.77
C GLY A 103 10.27 -9.29 29.70
N PRO A 104 9.28 -9.10 30.57
CA PRO A 104 8.37 -7.94 30.49
C PRO A 104 9.09 -6.63 30.85
N SER A 105 8.63 -5.52 30.27
CA SER A 105 9.06 -4.18 30.67
C SER A 105 8.27 -3.69 31.88
N LEU A 106 8.91 -2.90 32.75
CA LEU A 106 8.24 -2.25 33.88
C LEU A 106 7.65 -0.89 33.52
N THR A 107 8.18 -0.26 32.46
CA THR A 107 7.75 1.08 32.02
C THR A 107 7.63 1.15 30.50
N VAL A 108 6.77 2.06 30.02
CA VAL A 108 6.61 2.34 28.58
C VAL A 108 7.95 2.74 27.96
N THR A 109 8.77 3.52 28.66
CA THR A 109 10.09 3.94 28.16
C THR A 109 11.02 2.75 27.93
N GLN A 110 11.05 1.78 28.86
CA GLN A 110 11.83 0.55 28.67
C GLN A 110 11.31 -0.29 27.49
N ALA A 111 9.99 -0.40 27.34
CA ALA A 111 9.40 -1.13 26.23
C ALA A 111 9.74 -0.49 24.88
N LEU A 112 9.59 0.84 24.77
CA LEU A 112 9.92 1.59 23.55
C LEU A 112 11.42 1.58 23.23
N ALA A 113 12.30 1.53 24.24
CA ALA A 113 13.75 1.40 24.01
C ALA A 113 14.12 0.12 23.25
N ARG A 114 13.29 -0.94 23.33
CA ARG A 114 13.48 -2.19 22.57
C ARG A 114 13.26 -2.03 21.07
N ALA A 115 12.58 -0.97 20.65
CA ALA A 115 12.38 -0.64 19.24
C ALA A 115 13.66 -0.16 18.55
N GLY A 116 14.69 0.23 19.31
CA GLY A 116 15.91 0.83 18.75
C GLY A 116 15.67 2.19 18.08
N LEU A 117 14.54 2.84 18.38
CA LEU A 117 14.17 4.14 17.81
C LEU A 117 14.92 5.26 18.53
N ASP A 118 15.41 6.24 17.77
CA ASP A 118 16.18 7.37 18.30
C ASP A 118 15.36 8.24 19.27
N THR A 119 16.05 8.86 20.23
CA THR A 119 15.47 9.50 21.42
C THR A 119 14.44 10.62 21.13
N GLN A 120 14.47 11.25 19.95
CA GLN A 120 13.53 12.30 19.55
C GLN A 120 12.13 11.81 19.12
N LEU A 121 11.97 10.55 18.71
CA LEU A 121 10.68 9.97 18.26
C LEU A 121 9.70 9.60 19.40
N HIS A 122 10.05 9.93 20.65
CA HIS A 122 9.38 9.36 21.81
C HIS A 122 8.16 10.12 22.33
N SER A 123 7.98 11.42 22.08
CA SER A 123 6.98 12.17 22.87
C SER A 123 5.53 11.78 22.54
N THR A 124 5.13 11.76 21.26
CA THR A 124 3.78 11.32 20.85
C THR A 124 3.58 9.82 21.06
N THR A 125 4.54 8.99 20.66
CA THR A 125 4.48 7.52 20.84
C THR A 125 4.33 7.15 22.32
N ARG A 126 5.09 7.79 23.21
CA ARG A 126 4.96 7.58 24.66
C ARG A 126 3.61 8.04 25.18
N LYS A 127 3.08 9.18 24.72
CA LYS A 127 1.74 9.65 25.12
C LYS A 127 0.65 8.65 24.74
N VAL A 128 0.68 8.14 23.50
CA VAL A 128 -0.25 7.10 23.04
C VAL A 128 -0.13 5.84 23.90
N ALA A 129 1.09 5.35 24.13
CA ALA A 129 1.32 4.16 24.94
C ALA A 129 0.85 4.34 26.40
N LEU A 130 1.09 5.51 27.01
CA LEU A 130 0.59 5.80 28.36
C LEU A 130 -0.94 5.85 28.42
N GLU A 131 -1.58 6.45 27.43
CA GLU A 131 -3.04 6.49 27.35
C GLU A 131 -3.62 5.07 27.20
N LEU A 132 -3.02 4.22 26.36
CA LEU A 132 -3.40 2.81 26.23
C LEU A 132 -3.21 2.04 27.55
N VAL A 133 -2.18 2.35 28.34
CA VAL A 133 -2.04 1.80 29.70
C VAL A 133 -3.18 2.26 30.62
N LEU A 134 -3.61 3.53 30.53
CA LEU A 134 -4.77 4.03 31.27
C LEU A 134 -6.08 3.32 30.85
N GLN A 135 -6.16 2.87 29.59
CA GLN A 135 -7.24 2.01 29.08
C GLN A 135 -7.11 0.53 29.51
N GLY A 136 -6.16 0.20 30.41
CA GLY A 136 -5.97 -1.13 30.98
C GLY A 136 -5.11 -2.09 30.14
N ILE A 137 -4.44 -1.59 29.11
CA ILE A 137 -3.58 -2.42 28.23
C ILE A 137 -2.18 -2.54 28.85
N PRO A 138 -1.59 -3.76 28.94
CA PRO A 138 -0.26 -3.94 29.53
C PRO A 138 0.84 -3.18 28.79
N VAL A 139 1.88 -2.78 29.53
CA VAL A 139 2.96 -1.89 29.08
C VAL A 139 3.56 -2.25 27.72
N ASP A 140 3.99 -3.50 27.52
CA ASP A 140 4.62 -3.93 26.27
C ASP A 140 3.61 -3.97 25.10
N ALA A 141 2.35 -4.32 25.36
CA ALA A 141 1.30 -4.29 24.35
C ALA A 141 0.95 -2.85 23.95
N SER A 142 0.82 -1.94 24.91
CA SER A 142 0.61 -0.51 24.68
C SER A 142 1.75 0.13 23.90
N ALA A 143 3.00 -0.20 24.22
CA ALA A 143 4.16 0.29 23.50
C ALA A 143 4.19 -0.21 22.05
N SER A 144 3.83 -1.48 21.82
CA SER A 144 3.76 -2.09 20.49
C SER A 144 2.66 -1.44 19.64
N LEU A 145 1.47 -1.24 20.19
CA LEU A 145 0.37 -0.54 19.50
C LEU A 145 0.71 0.92 19.21
N ALA A 146 1.32 1.61 20.17
CA ALA A 146 1.72 3.00 19.98
C ALA A 146 2.74 3.13 18.84
N ALA A 147 3.71 2.21 18.74
CA ALA A 147 4.69 2.20 17.65
C ALA A 147 4.01 2.02 16.27
N VAL A 148 3.01 1.14 16.18
CA VAL A 148 2.19 0.99 14.97
C VAL A 148 1.46 2.29 14.64
N ILE A 149 0.70 2.83 15.60
CA ILE A 149 -0.13 4.02 15.41
C ILE A 149 0.71 5.22 14.95
N THR A 150 1.87 5.46 15.57
CA THR A 150 2.68 6.63 15.26
C THR A 150 3.59 6.47 14.05
N SER A 151 3.74 5.27 13.49
CA SER A 151 4.54 5.00 12.29
C SER A 151 3.98 5.65 11.02
N LEU A 152 2.69 5.97 11.00
CA LEU A 152 2.01 6.61 9.85
C LEU A 152 2.17 8.13 9.92
N ASN A 153 1.35 8.80 10.75
CA ASN A 153 1.42 10.25 10.96
C ASN A 153 1.11 10.61 12.40
N GLY A 154 2.13 10.54 13.28
CA GLY A 154 2.00 10.95 14.67
C GLY A 154 1.60 12.42 14.86
N ALA A 155 1.78 13.30 13.86
CA ALA A 155 1.40 14.71 13.98
C ALA A 155 -0.13 14.92 13.99
N ALA A 156 -0.90 14.04 13.34
CA ALA A 156 -2.36 14.09 13.35
C ALA A 156 -2.95 13.91 14.76
N LEU A 157 -2.19 13.28 15.67
CA LEU A 157 -2.56 13.07 17.07
C LEU A 157 -2.34 14.32 17.95
N LEU A 158 -1.90 15.44 17.38
CA LEU A 158 -1.87 16.72 18.10
C LEU A 158 -3.28 17.31 18.28
N ASP A 159 -4.24 16.98 17.42
CA ASP A 159 -5.66 17.22 17.69
C ASP A 159 -6.13 16.23 18.78
N VAL A 160 -6.58 16.75 19.91
CA VAL A 160 -7.02 15.97 21.07
C VAL A 160 -8.22 15.07 20.77
N ARG A 161 -9.11 15.47 19.85
CA ARG A 161 -10.29 14.70 19.44
C ARG A 161 -9.87 13.51 18.58
N THR A 162 -8.93 13.74 17.66
CA THR A 162 -8.29 12.67 16.87
C THR A 162 -7.55 11.71 17.79
N PHE A 163 -6.76 12.22 18.73
CA PHE A 163 -6.03 11.40 19.71
C PHE A 163 -6.97 10.51 20.52
N ALA A 164 -7.98 11.09 21.17
CA ALA A 164 -8.92 10.36 22.02
C ALA A 164 -9.65 9.26 21.25
N THR A 165 -10.17 9.59 20.06
CA THR A 165 -10.91 8.63 19.22
C THR A 165 -10.00 7.51 18.72
N THR A 166 -8.78 7.84 18.28
CA THR A 166 -7.82 6.84 17.77
C THR A 166 -7.38 5.87 18.87
N VAL A 167 -7.05 6.38 20.06
CA VAL A 167 -6.69 5.55 21.22
C VAL A 167 -7.86 4.66 21.65
N ALA A 168 -9.07 5.22 21.74
CA ALA A 168 -10.25 4.44 22.11
C ALA A 168 -10.53 3.30 21.11
N ARG A 169 -10.44 3.56 19.80
CA ARG A 169 -10.59 2.54 18.75
C ARG A 169 -9.49 1.47 18.83
N ALA A 170 -8.24 1.88 19.02
CA ALA A 170 -7.13 0.95 19.20
C ALA A 170 -7.28 0.07 20.45
N ALA A 171 -7.75 0.63 21.56
CA ALA A 171 -8.03 -0.13 22.77
C ALA A 171 -9.18 -1.12 22.56
N SER A 172 -10.25 -0.70 21.88
CA SER A 172 -11.35 -1.59 21.50
C SER A 172 -10.87 -2.77 20.67
N LEU A 173 -10.04 -2.54 19.64
CA LEU A 173 -9.42 -3.60 18.84
C LEU A 173 -8.62 -4.59 19.69
N TYR A 174 -7.84 -4.10 20.66
CA TYR A 174 -7.08 -4.95 21.56
C TYR A 174 -7.98 -5.84 22.42
N TRP A 175 -9.06 -5.27 22.96
CA TRP A 175 -9.99 -6.03 23.79
C TRP A 175 -10.78 -7.06 23.00
N MET A 176 -11.12 -6.77 21.74
CA MET A 176 -11.81 -7.65 20.80
C MET A 176 -10.90 -8.67 20.10
N ALA A 177 -9.58 -8.57 20.25
CA ALA A 177 -8.64 -9.48 19.60
C ALA A 177 -8.90 -10.95 20.03
N PRO A 178 -8.81 -11.92 19.09
CA PRO A 178 -9.28 -13.29 19.30
C PRO A 178 -8.41 -14.11 20.27
N ARG A 179 -7.24 -13.61 20.68
CA ARG A 179 -6.30 -14.30 21.56
C ARG A 179 -6.53 -13.92 23.02
N PHE A 180 -6.06 -14.77 23.94
CA PHE A 180 -6.22 -14.54 25.37
C PHE A 180 -5.10 -13.70 25.97
N TRP A 181 -3.84 -14.06 25.71
CA TRP A 181 -2.68 -13.43 26.32
C TRP A 181 -2.43 -12.03 25.77
N PRO A 182 -1.99 -11.05 26.60
CA PRO A 182 -1.80 -9.68 26.17
C PRO A 182 -0.92 -9.49 24.94
N LEU A 183 0.22 -10.19 24.89
CA LEU A 183 1.16 -10.08 23.77
C LEU A 183 0.58 -10.69 22.48
N ASP A 184 -0.18 -11.78 22.60
CA ASP A 184 -0.81 -12.42 21.44
C ASP A 184 -1.97 -11.57 20.90
N LYS A 185 -2.68 -10.84 21.77
CA LYS A 185 -3.72 -9.88 21.35
C LYS A 185 -3.18 -8.74 20.50
N VAL A 186 -2.09 -8.11 20.94
CA VAL A 186 -1.44 -7.05 20.15
C VAL A 186 -0.80 -7.61 18.88
N GLU A 187 -0.24 -8.82 18.95
CA GLU A 187 0.32 -9.50 17.76
C GLU A 187 -0.75 -9.72 16.68
N CYS A 188 -1.99 -10.06 17.05
CA CYS A 188 -3.10 -10.11 16.09
C CYS A 188 -3.30 -8.78 15.35
N ILE A 189 -3.32 -7.65 16.06
CA ILE A 189 -3.47 -6.31 15.44
C ILE A 189 -2.30 -6.01 14.50
N VAL A 190 -1.07 -6.30 14.95
CA VAL A 190 0.16 -6.08 14.19
C VAL A 190 0.22 -6.93 12.93
N ILE A 191 -0.20 -8.20 13.00
CA ILE A 191 -0.30 -9.10 11.85
C ILE A 191 -1.42 -8.64 10.91
N THR A 192 -2.59 -8.25 11.43
CA THR A 192 -3.67 -7.71 10.61
C THR A 192 -3.20 -6.49 9.82
N LEU A 193 -2.47 -5.54 10.42
CA LEU A 193 -1.95 -4.38 9.71
C LEU A 193 -0.98 -4.77 8.59
N GLU A 194 0.08 -5.52 8.93
CA GLU A 194 1.09 -5.93 7.95
C GLU A 194 0.45 -6.68 6.79
N ARG A 195 -0.45 -7.62 7.11
CA ARG A 195 -1.12 -8.44 6.11
C ARG A 195 -2.05 -7.62 5.22
N THR A 196 -2.84 -6.70 5.79
CA THR A 196 -3.72 -5.81 5.03
C THR A 196 -2.91 -4.97 4.02
N LEU A 197 -1.80 -4.39 4.47
CA LEU A 197 -0.94 -3.57 3.61
C LEU A 197 -0.20 -4.42 2.57
N HIS A 198 0.33 -5.58 2.96
CA HIS A 198 1.14 -6.44 2.09
C HIS A 198 0.29 -7.11 1.02
N GLU A 199 -0.83 -7.73 1.40
CA GLU A 199 -1.76 -8.35 0.45
C GLU A 199 -2.32 -7.30 -0.52
N GLY A 200 -2.64 -6.10 -0.03
CA GLY A 200 -3.13 -5.01 -0.87
C GLY A 200 -2.08 -4.57 -1.89
N ASN A 201 -0.86 -4.31 -1.44
CA ASN A 201 0.23 -3.87 -2.33
C ASN A 201 0.58 -4.94 -3.38
N VAL A 202 0.60 -6.22 -2.98
CA VAL A 202 0.87 -7.35 -3.88
C VAL A 202 -0.25 -7.52 -4.91
N ALA A 203 -1.53 -7.47 -4.47
CA ALA A 203 -2.67 -7.60 -5.38
C ALA A 203 -2.65 -6.49 -6.44
N ILE A 204 -2.50 -5.24 -5.99
CA ILE A 204 -2.47 -4.06 -6.87
C ILE A 204 -1.28 -4.11 -7.83
N TYR A 205 -0.06 -4.43 -7.35
CA TYR A 205 1.11 -4.48 -8.22
C TYR A 205 1.06 -5.62 -9.24
N THR A 206 0.61 -6.81 -8.81
CA THR A 206 0.46 -7.95 -9.71
C THR A 206 -0.52 -7.63 -10.83
N ASP A 207 -1.61 -6.92 -10.52
CA ASP A 207 -2.65 -6.61 -11.48
C ASP A 207 -2.33 -5.37 -12.33
N ILE A 208 -2.25 -4.19 -11.70
CA ILE A 208 -2.08 -2.89 -12.36
C ILE A 208 -0.63 -2.70 -12.82
N GLY A 209 0.34 -2.99 -11.94
CA GLY A 209 1.76 -2.97 -12.27
C GLY A 209 2.11 -3.97 -13.37
N GLY A 210 1.59 -5.19 -13.28
CA GLY A 210 1.71 -6.22 -14.32
C GLY A 210 1.10 -5.78 -15.65
N SER A 211 -0.10 -5.18 -15.64
CA SER A 211 -0.73 -4.64 -16.86
C SER A 211 0.09 -3.51 -17.48
N GLY A 212 0.68 -2.63 -16.66
CA GLY A 212 1.59 -1.58 -17.14
C GLY A 212 2.85 -2.13 -17.79
N ARG A 213 3.45 -3.19 -17.22
CA ARG A 213 4.59 -3.90 -17.83
C ARG A 213 4.22 -4.53 -19.16
N LEU A 214 3.12 -5.28 -19.21
CA LEU A 214 2.64 -5.92 -20.44
C LEU A 214 2.37 -4.89 -21.54
N PHE A 215 1.80 -3.73 -21.19
CA PHE A 215 1.59 -2.65 -22.14
C PHE A 215 2.91 -2.11 -22.70
N LEU A 216 3.89 -1.82 -21.84
CA LEU A 216 5.20 -1.31 -22.26
C LEU A 216 5.96 -2.31 -23.14
N GLU A 217 5.91 -3.61 -22.80
CA GLU A 217 6.47 -4.70 -23.60
C GLU A 217 5.79 -4.79 -24.97
N TRP A 218 4.46 -4.85 -25.01
CA TRP A 218 3.69 -4.86 -26.25
C TRP A 218 4.00 -3.63 -27.13
N ARG A 219 4.08 -2.44 -26.52
CA ARG A 219 4.37 -1.19 -27.22
C ARG A 219 5.78 -1.21 -27.82
N HIS A 220 6.76 -1.76 -27.10
CA HIS A 220 8.12 -1.94 -27.61
C HIS A 220 8.13 -2.83 -28.86
N ASP A 221 7.43 -3.96 -28.81
CA ASP A 221 7.35 -4.92 -29.92
C ASP A 221 6.58 -4.39 -31.12
N ALA A 222 5.53 -3.58 -30.89
CA ALA A 222 4.76 -2.93 -31.94
C ALA A 222 5.64 -1.95 -32.77
N GLY A 223 6.61 -1.31 -32.12
CA GLY A 223 7.59 -0.42 -32.74
C GLY A 223 6.99 0.90 -33.27
N GLY A 224 7.86 1.91 -33.42
CA GLY A 224 7.49 3.21 -34.00
C GLY A 224 6.50 4.04 -33.16
N ASP A 225 5.75 4.91 -33.84
CA ASP A 225 4.72 5.75 -33.24
C ASP A 225 3.41 4.97 -33.07
N VAL A 226 3.21 4.40 -31.89
CA VAL A 226 1.95 3.72 -31.52
C VAL A 226 0.81 4.75 -31.39
N THR A 227 -0.37 4.39 -31.91
CA THR A 227 -1.62 5.17 -31.78
C THR A 227 -2.60 4.51 -30.81
N ALA A 228 -3.55 5.28 -30.29
CA ALA A 228 -4.61 4.78 -29.42
C ALA A 228 -5.44 3.66 -30.08
N GLU A 229 -5.72 3.77 -31.38
CA GLU A 229 -6.46 2.76 -32.15
C GLU A 229 -5.68 1.45 -32.25
N GLN A 230 -4.34 1.53 -32.37
CA GLN A 230 -3.49 0.34 -32.33
C GLN A 230 -3.50 -0.33 -30.96
N VAL A 231 -3.54 0.45 -29.87
CA VAL A 231 -3.70 -0.10 -28.50
C VAL A 231 -5.03 -0.84 -28.41
N LEU A 232 -6.14 -0.20 -28.78
CA LEU A 232 -7.49 -0.79 -28.68
C LEU A 232 -7.67 -2.04 -29.54
N ALA A 233 -6.98 -2.13 -30.69
CA ALA A 233 -7.08 -3.27 -31.59
C ALA A 233 -6.06 -4.39 -31.31
N GLY A 234 -4.90 -4.05 -30.73
CA GLY A 234 -3.74 -4.95 -30.68
C GLY A 234 -3.25 -5.30 -29.28
N PHE A 235 -3.51 -4.48 -28.26
CA PHE A 235 -3.13 -4.76 -26.88
C PHE A 235 -4.28 -5.45 -26.14
N THR A 236 -4.02 -6.63 -25.60
CA THR A 236 -5.03 -7.43 -24.90
C THR A 236 -4.56 -7.80 -23.50
N LEU A 237 -5.43 -7.61 -22.52
CA LEU A 237 -5.28 -8.19 -21.18
C LEU A 237 -6.23 -9.38 -21.06
N VAL A 238 -5.86 -10.37 -20.24
CA VAL A 238 -6.77 -11.46 -19.87
C VAL A 238 -8.05 -10.84 -19.28
N ASP A 239 -9.21 -11.35 -19.69
CA ASP A 239 -10.55 -10.88 -19.32
C ASP A 239 -10.95 -9.46 -19.81
N ALA A 240 -10.09 -8.75 -20.55
CA ALA A 240 -10.52 -7.52 -21.21
C ALA A 240 -11.45 -7.82 -22.39
N VAL A 241 -12.52 -7.05 -22.51
CA VAL A 241 -13.46 -7.12 -23.65
C VAL A 241 -13.15 -5.94 -24.58
N PRO A 242 -12.75 -6.17 -25.85
CA PRO A 242 -12.34 -5.09 -26.75
C PRO A 242 -13.42 -4.02 -26.97
N GLU A 243 -14.68 -4.43 -27.11
CA GLU A 243 -15.80 -3.51 -27.33
C GLU A 243 -16.01 -2.57 -26.13
N GLU A 244 -15.87 -3.09 -24.91
CA GLU A 244 -15.95 -2.29 -23.68
C GLU A 244 -14.80 -1.29 -23.58
N ALA A 245 -13.58 -1.68 -23.97
CA ALA A 245 -12.43 -0.77 -23.96
C ALA A 245 -12.62 0.38 -24.96
N VAL A 246 -13.17 0.08 -26.14
CA VAL A 246 -13.54 1.10 -27.15
C VAL A 246 -14.65 2.02 -26.64
N GLU A 247 -15.68 1.47 -25.98
CA GLU A 247 -16.76 2.25 -25.36
C GLU A 247 -16.21 3.22 -24.31
N ALA A 248 -15.41 2.74 -23.37
CA ALA A 248 -14.79 3.56 -22.33
C ALA A 248 -13.85 4.63 -22.92
N TYR A 249 -13.04 4.27 -23.92
CA TYR A 249 -12.18 5.23 -24.61
C TYR A 249 -13.00 6.36 -25.27
N ASN A 250 -14.06 6.03 -26.00
CA ASN A 250 -14.92 7.01 -26.65
C ASN A 250 -15.63 7.93 -25.64
N PHE A 251 -16.11 7.37 -24.53
CA PHE A 251 -16.66 8.15 -23.42
C PHE A 251 -15.62 9.12 -22.85
N ALA A 252 -14.41 8.64 -22.58
CA ALA A 252 -13.33 9.48 -22.07
C ALA A 252 -12.98 10.63 -23.02
N LEU A 253 -12.94 10.40 -24.34
CA LEU A 253 -12.71 11.48 -25.31
C LEU A 253 -13.80 12.57 -25.24
N ALA A 254 -15.05 12.17 -25.02
CA ALA A 254 -16.17 13.11 -24.95
C ALA A 254 -16.19 13.91 -23.63
N HIS A 255 -15.68 13.33 -22.53
CA HIS A 255 -15.89 13.84 -21.17
C HIS A 255 -14.61 14.17 -20.38
N ALA A 256 -13.40 13.99 -20.95
CA ALA A 256 -12.14 14.23 -20.25
C ALA A 256 -12.00 15.67 -19.70
N SER A 257 -12.62 16.64 -20.39
CA SER A 257 -12.60 18.06 -20.07
C SER A 257 -13.77 18.53 -19.18
N ASP A 258 -14.69 17.62 -18.79
CA ASP A 258 -15.82 17.98 -17.93
C ASP A 258 -15.36 18.37 -16.52
N THR A 259 -16.12 19.27 -15.88
CA THR A 259 -15.87 19.72 -14.50
C THR A 259 -17.16 19.67 -13.68
N PRO A 260 -17.27 18.81 -12.66
CA PRO A 260 -16.24 17.84 -12.22
C PRO A 260 -16.01 16.73 -13.25
N ARG A 261 -14.79 16.18 -13.28
CA ARG A 261 -14.48 15.03 -14.15
C ARG A 261 -15.32 13.81 -13.71
N PRO A 262 -15.79 12.97 -14.64
CA PRO A 262 -16.44 11.72 -14.29
C PRO A 262 -15.59 10.85 -13.36
N HIS A 263 -16.24 10.30 -12.34
CA HIS A 263 -15.57 9.54 -11.29
C HIS A 263 -16.42 8.45 -10.65
N GLN A 264 -17.66 8.21 -11.11
CA GLN A 264 -18.56 7.15 -10.62
C GLN A 264 -18.70 6.06 -11.70
N PHE A 265 -17.64 5.27 -11.92
CA PHE A 265 -17.55 4.42 -13.11
C PHE A 265 -18.38 3.14 -13.04
N ASP A 266 -18.82 2.73 -11.86
CA ASP A 266 -19.81 1.67 -11.67
C ASP A 266 -21.19 2.08 -12.21
N GLU A 267 -21.58 3.34 -12.01
CA GLU A 267 -22.82 3.90 -12.55
C GLU A 267 -22.73 4.17 -14.06
N LEU A 268 -21.57 4.65 -14.52
CA LEU A 268 -21.36 5.00 -15.93
C LEU A 268 -21.17 3.76 -16.82
N PHE A 269 -20.54 2.70 -16.29
CA PHE A 269 -20.23 1.48 -17.02
C PHE A 269 -20.67 0.23 -16.24
N PRO A 270 -22.00 0.04 -16.06
CA PRO A 270 -22.51 -1.06 -15.28
C PRO A 270 -22.08 -2.39 -15.90
N SER A 271 -21.48 -3.26 -15.09
CA SER A 271 -20.99 -4.60 -15.49
C SER A 271 -19.75 -4.63 -16.40
N MET A 272 -19.19 -3.48 -16.77
CA MET A 272 -17.96 -3.44 -17.58
C MET A 272 -16.80 -4.06 -16.80
N HIS A 273 -16.04 -4.95 -17.46
CA HIS A 273 -14.91 -5.59 -16.83
C HIS A 273 -13.78 -4.59 -16.59
N TYR A 274 -13.17 -4.64 -15.40
CA TYR A 274 -12.16 -3.65 -14.99
C TYR A 274 -10.94 -3.63 -15.91
N LYS A 275 -10.57 -4.77 -16.51
CA LYS A 275 -9.47 -4.88 -17.48
C LYS A 275 -9.71 -4.08 -18.75
N SER A 276 -10.97 -3.94 -19.18
CA SER A 276 -11.35 -3.12 -20.33
C SER A 276 -11.04 -1.64 -20.08
N LEU A 277 -11.26 -1.15 -18.85
CA LEU A 277 -10.87 0.22 -18.45
C LEU A 277 -9.34 0.42 -18.42
N LEU A 278 -8.55 -0.59 -18.05
CA LEU A 278 -7.09 -0.50 -18.10
C LEU A 278 -6.59 -0.36 -19.54
N VAL A 279 -7.12 -1.17 -20.48
CA VAL A 279 -6.81 -1.04 -21.92
C VAL A 279 -7.18 0.35 -22.43
N ALA A 280 -8.37 0.85 -22.09
CA ALA A 280 -8.80 2.20 -22.44
C ALA A 280 -7.88 3.28 -21.86
N ALA A 281 -7.41 3.12 -20.63
CA ALA A 281 -6.48 4.06 -20.00
C ALA A 281 -5.12 4.12 -20.72
N PHE A 282 -4.58 2.98 -21.16
CA PHE A 282 -3.35 2.97 -21.97
C PHE A 282 -3.55 3.62 -23.34
N ALA A 283 -4.70 3.39 -23.97
CA ALA A 283 -5.07 4.09 -25.21
C ALA A 283 -5.19 5.61 -25.01
N LEU A 284 -5.73 6.05 -23.87
CA LEU A 284 -5.78 7.47 -23.50
C LEU A 284 -4.39 8.07 -23.30
N TYR A 285 -3.42 7.33 -22.75
CA TYR A 285 -2.04 7.81 -22.64
C TYR A 285 -1.37 7.99 -24.02
N GLU A 286 -1.60 7.08 -24.96
CA GLU A 286 -1.13 7.27 -26.34
C GLU A 286 -1.84 8.44 -27.05
N LYS A 287 -3.14 8.63 -26.80
CA LYS A 287 -3.86 9.78 -27.33
C LYS A 287 -3.32 11.10 -26.75
N ALA A 288 -3.02 11.11 -25.44
CA ALA A 288 -2.47 12.26 -24.76
C ALA A 288 -1.10 12.67 -25.32
N ARG A 289 -0.23 11.70 -25.62
CA ARG A 289 1.10 11.94 -26.22
C ARG A 289 1.05 12.85 -27.46
N VAL A 290 0.02 12.68 -28.30
CA VAL A 290 -0.14 13.41 -29.57
C VAL A 290 -1.20 14.50 -29.50
N ALA A 291 -1.69 14.83 -28.31
CA ALA A 291 -2.71 15.86 -28.15
C ALA A 291 -2.18 17.24 -28.59
N PRO A 292 -3.00 18.04 -29.29
CA PRO A 292 -2.56 19.32 -29.87
C PRO A 292 -2.28 20.40 -28.82
N THR A 293 -2.86 20.29 -27.61
CA THR A 293 -2.66 21.25 -26.52
C THR A 293 -2.29 20.56 -25.20
N PRO A 294 -1.54 21.23 -24.32
CA PRO A 294 -1.26 20.74 -22.97
C PRO A 294 -2.54 20.46 -22.17
N GLU A 295 -3.58 21.28 -22.34
CA GLU A 295 -4.85 21.12 -21.62
C GLU A 295 -5.57 19.83 -22.03
N GLU A 296 -5.62 19.51 -23.33
CA GLU A 296 -6.22 18.27 -23.82
C GLU A 296 -5.40 17.05 -23.37
N ARG A 297 -4.07 17.11 -23.51
CA ARG A 297 -3.16 16.08 -23.00
C ARG A 297 -3.42 15.78 -21.53
N ASP A 298 -3.44 16.82 -20.71
CA ASP A 298 -3.59 16.72 -19.27
C ASP A 298 -4.98 16.21 -18.86
N ALA A 299 -6.04 16.62 -19.57
CA ALA A 299 -7.38 16.10 -19.35
C ALA A 299 -7.47 14.59 -19.64
N LEU A 300 -6.88 14.13 -20.74
CA LEU A 300 -6.82 12.71 -21.12
C LEU A 300 -6.01 11.88 -20.12
N ILE A 301 -4.82 12.37 -19.71
CA ILE A 301 -3.99 11.71 -18.68
C ILE A 301 -4.81 11.51 -17.41
N ALA A 302 -5.49 12.56 -16.96
CA ALA A 302 -6.18 12.51 -15.69
C ALA A 302 -7.45 11.62 -15.74
N MET A 303 -8.11 11.52 -16.90
CA MET A 303 -9.19 10.54 -17.11
C MET A 303 -8.65 9.11 -17.10
N GLY A 304 -7.53 8.83 -17.78
CA GLY A 304 -6.87 7.51 -17.73
C GLY A 304 -6.41 7.14 -16.31
N THR A 305 -5.87 8.11 -15.57
CA THR A 305 -5.52 7.94 -14.15
C THR A 305 -6.74 7.60 -13.30
N ASN A 306 -7.89 8.25 -13.52
CA ASN A 306 -9.13 7.94 -12.81
C ASN A 306 -9.63 6.52 -13.11
N TYR A 307 -9.55 6.05 -14.37
CA TYR A 307 -9.91 4.67 -14.73
C TYR A 307 -9.05 3.64 -14.00
N ILE A 308 -7.73 3.82 -14.01
CA ILE A 308 -6.82 2.90 -13.31
C ILE A 308 -7.08 2.93 -11.81
N ALA A 309 -7.14 4.13 -11.22
CA ALA A 309 -7.31 4.30 -9.78
C ALA A 309 -8.65 3.74 -9.27
N TRP A 310 -9.75 3.99 -9.97
CA TRP A 310 -11.06 3.47 -9.56
C TRP A 310 -11.04 1.94 -9.49
N ARG A 311 -10.52 1.28 -10.53
CA ARG A 311 -10.47 -0.18 -10.62
C ARG A 311 -9.48 -0.79 -9.63
N GLU A 312 -8.33 -0.15 -9.44
CA GLU A 312 -7.42 -0.49 -8.35
C GLU A 312 -8.17 -0.51 -7.01
N GLN A 313 -8.88 0.58 -6.68
CA GLN A 313 -9.51 0.72 -5.39
C GLN A 313 -10.74 -0.19 -5.22
N HIS A 314 -11.53 -0.37 -6.27
CA HIS A 314 -12.78 -1.14 -6.23
C HIS A 314 -12.50 -2.64 -6.29
N ASP A 315 -11.69 -3.08 -7.24
CA ASP A 315 -11.56 -4.50 -7.60
C ASP A 315 -10.37 -5.17 -6.91
N MET A 316 -9.30 -4.42 -6.60
CA MET A 316 -8.09 -4.98 -5.95
C MET A 316 -8.01 -4.66 -4.46
N ALA A 317 -8.25 -3.40 -4.07
CA ALA A 317 -8.07 -2.97 -2.68
C ALA A 317 -9.26 -3.34 -1.78
N GLU A 318 -10.50 -3.12 -2.22
CA GLU A 318 -11.70 -3.36 -1.42
C GLU A 318 -11.79 -4.79 -0.87
N PRO A 319 -11.57 -5.87 -1.66
CA PRO A 319 -11.64 -7.23 -1.15
C PRO A 319 -10.57 -7.54 -0.09
N VAL A 320 -9.45 -6.83 -0.10
CA VAL A 320 -8.38 -6.97 0.89
C VAL A 320 -8.70 -6.19 2.17
N PHE A 321 -9.28 -5.00 2.04
CA PHE A 321 -9.57 -4.10 3.17
C PHE A 321 -10.85 -4.49 3.93
N SER A 322 -11.83 -5.06 3.23
CA SER A 322 -13.07 -5.57 3.78
C SER A 322 -13.37 -6.98 3.27
N PRO A 323 -12.55 -7.99 3.64
CA PRO A 323 -12.76 -9.36 3.19
C PRO A 323 -14.09 -9.92 3.72
N GLU A 324 -14.83 -10.63 2.86
CA GLU A 324 -16.11 -11.24 3.23
C GLU A 324 -15.98 -12.21 4.41
N VAL A 325 -14.87 -12.95 4.46
CA VAL A 325 -14.57 -13.93 5.51
C VAL A 325 -13.34 -13.48 6.29
N PRO A 326 -13.51 -13.02 7.55
CA PRO A 326 -12.40 -12.69 8.42
C PRO A 326 -11.52 -13.91 8.71
N ARG A 327 -10.20 -13.69 8.82
CA ARG A 327 -9.28 -14.74 9.26
C ARG A 327 -9.36 -14.91 10.79
N PRO A 328 -9.25 -16.14 11.31
CA PRO A 328 -9.40 -16.41 12.74
C PRO A 328 -8.26 -15.86 13.61
N ASP A 329 -7.11 -15.53 13.01
CA ASP A 329 -5.94 -14.96 13.68
C ASP A 329 -5.87 -13.43 13.60
N GLU A 330 -6.88 -12.77 13.02
CA GLU A 330 -6.91 -11.32 12.80
C GLU A 330 -7.95 -10.61 13.67
N VAL A 331 -7.73 -9.30 13.87
CA VAL A 331 -8.82 -8.37 14.19
C VAL A 331 -9.52 -7.92 12.91
N SER A 332 -10.68 -7.25 13.03
CA SER A 332 -11.36 -6.68 11.85
C SER A 332 -10.47 -5.65 11.13
N ARG A 333 -10.17 -5.91 9.85
CA ARG A 333 -9.44 -4.98 8.97
C ARG A 333 -10.16 -3.65 8.82
N VAL A 334 -11.49 -3.69 8.70
CA VAL A 334 -12.35 -2.49 8.60
C VAL A 334 -12.22 -1.62 9.86
N ALA A 335 -12.26 -2.22 11.05
CA ALA A 335 -12.12 -1.47 12.30
C ALA A 335 -10.69 -0.96 12.52
N LEU A 336 -9.68 -1.73 12.10
CA LEU A 336 -8.29 -1.31 12.11
C LEU A 336 -8.05 -0.10 11.21
N LEU A 337 -8.51 -0.15 9.96
CA LEU A 337 -8.39 0.95 9.01
C LEU A 337 -9.17 2.18 9.48
N GLN A 338 -10.33 2.01 10.12
CA GLN A 338 -11.06 3.11 10.74
C GLN A 338 -10.28 3.81 11.86
N ALA A 339 -9.49 3.05 12.64
CA ALA A 339 -8.64 3.61 13.68
C ALA A 339 -7.44 4.39 13.08
N LEU A 340 -6.94 3.96 11.92
CA LEU A 340 -5.75 4.52 11.29
C LEU A 340 -6.04 5.61 10.25
N THR A 341 -7.27 5.72 9.75
CA THR A 341 -7.70 6.69 8.72
C THR A 341 -7.27 8.14 9.02
N PRO A 342 -7.43 8.67 10.24
CA PRO A 342 -6.99 10.03 10.56
C PRO A 342 -5.48 10.26 10.43
N LEU A 343 -4.70 9.18 10.45
CA LEU A 343 -3.24 9.17 10.46
C LEU A 343 -2.65 8.93 9.06
N LEU A 344 -3.50 8.79 8.04
CA LEU A 344 -3.03 8.56 6.69
C LEU A 344 -2.34 9.81 6.14
N ARG A 345 -1.13 9.59 5.66
CA ARG A 345 -0.27 10.60 5.06
C ARG A 345 0.56 9.95 3.97
N THR A 346 0.71 10.64 2.85
CA THR A 346 1.58 10.21 1.77
C THR A 346 2.46 11.37 1.32
N HIS A 347 3.74 11.06 1.13
CA HIS A 347 4.70 11.97 0.52
C HIS A 347 4.78 11.67 -0.98
N PHE A 348 4.11 12.48 -1.78
CA PHE A 348 4.20 12.46 -3.25
C PHE A 348 5.39 13.32 -3.70
N GLY A 349 6.60 12.83 -3.43
CA GLY A 349 7.84 13.58 -3.62
C GLY A 349 7.88 14.83 -2.72
N THR A 350 7.84 16.02 -3.32
CA THR A 350 7.78 17.29 -2.55
C THR A 350 6.39 17.63 -2.04
N VAL A 351 5.33 16.99 -2.55
CA VAL A 351 3.94 17.23 -2.14
C VAL A 351 3.60 16.31 -0.97
N VAL A 352 3.05 16.87 0.10
CA VAL A 352 2.56 16.09 1.24
C VAL A 352 1.05 16.13 1.22
N TRP A 353 0.43 14.95 1.17
CA TRP A 353 -1.00 14.78 1.33
C TRP A 353 -1.30 14.17 2.69
N ASN A 354 -2.28 14.73 3.40
CA ASN A 354 -2.85 14.12 4.61
C ASN A 354 -4.34 13.88 4.38
N TYR A 355 -4.84 12.74 4.84
CA TYR A 355 -6.28 12.48 4.78
C TYR A 355 -7.08 13.50 5.61
N ALA A 356 -6.47 14.04 6.67
CA ALA A 356 -7.09 15.08 7.47
C ALA A 356 -7.42 16.35 6.66
N ASP A 357 -6.57 16.75 5.71
CA ASP A 357 -6.80 17.94 4.88
C ASP A 357 -8.01 17.73 3.96
N TYR A 358 -8.16 16.51 3.42
CA TYR A 358 -9.36 16.12 2.69
C TYR A 358 -10.59 16.18 3.61
N ALA A 359 -10.57 15.50 4.75
CA ALA A 359 -11.72 15.47 5.66
C ALA A 359 -12.14 16.87 6.13
N TYR A 360 -11.19 17.77 6.39
CA TYR A 360 -11.45 19.16 6.76
C TYR A 360 -11.99 20.04 5.63
N SER A 361 -11.84 19.62 4.37
CA SER A 361 -12.43 20.29 3.22
C SER A 361 -13.91 19.92 2.99
N GLN A 362 -14.40 18.88 3.66
CA GLN A 362 -15.77 18.39 3.52
C GLN A 362 -16.70 18.94 4.61
N PRO A 363 -18.02 18.95 4.37
CA PRO A 363 -18.98 19.19 5.44
C PRO A 363 -18.80 18.20 6.60
N ASP A 364 -18.95 18.71 7.82
CA ASP A 364 -18.99 17.90 9.05
C ASP A 364 -20.15 16.89 8.96
N ARG A 365 -19.86 15.58 9.10
CA ARG A 365 -20.85 14.51 8.91
C ARG A 365 -21.71 14.31 10.15
N ASP A 366 -21.18 14.55 11.34
CA ASP A 366 -21.88 14.28 12.60
C ASP A 366 -22.20 15.55 13.41
N GLY A 367 -21.58 16.70 13.06
CA GLY A 367 -21.80 18.00 13.69
C GLY A 367 -21.28 18.07 15.13
N SER A 368 -20.48 17.11 15.58
CA SER A 368 -20.08 16.98 16.97
C SER A 368 -18.77 17.74 17.23
N PRO A 369 -18.72 18.63 18.24
CA PRO A 369 -17.49 19.32 18.60
C PRO A 369 -16.48 18.39 19.31
N LEU A 370 -16.86 17.16 19.65
CA LEU A 370 -16.03 16.18 20.36
C LEU A 370 -15.31 15.22 19.42
N THR A 371 -15.73 15.16 18.17
CA THR A 371 -15.13 14.40 17.09
C THR A 371 -14.36 15.36 16.19
N SER A 372 -13.26 14.90 15.62
CA SER A 372 -12.60 15.62 14.53
C SER A 372 -13.05 14.99 13.23
N GLN A 373 -13.29 15.81 12.20
CA GLN A 373 -13.76 15.35 10.89
C GLN A 373 -12.98 14.15 10.33
N PRO A 374 -11.64 14.06 10.42
CA PRO A 374 -10.90 12.89 9.92
C PRO A 374 -11.31 11.56 10.58
N THR A 375 -11.90 11.60 11.78
CA THR A 375 -12.37 10.40 12.51
C THR A 375 -13.74 9.89 12.07
N GLU A 376 -14.49 10.66 11.28
CA GLU A 376 -15.82 10.31 10.74
C GLU A 376 -15.75 9.42 9.49
N TYR A 377 -14.54 9.16 9.00
CA TYR A 377 -14.28 8.41 7.78
C TYR A 377 -13.60 7.07 8.08
N ASN A 378 -13.64 6.18 7.10
CA ASN A 378 -12.95 4.91 7.15
C ASN A 378 -12.31 4.56 5.80
N TRP A 379 -10.99 4.41 5.76
CA TRP A 379 -10.24 4.01 4.57
C TRP A 379 -10.63 2.63 4.02
N ALA A 380 -11.23 1.76 4.84
CA ALA A 380 -11.81 0.51 4.36
C ALA A 380 -13.10 0.71 3.56
N VAL A 381 -13.80 1.83 3.72
CA VAL A 381 -15.03 2.15 2.97
C VAL A 381 -14.63 2.77 1.64
N PHE A 382 -14.99 2.10 0.54
CA PHE A 382 -14.64 2.53 -0.82
C PHE A 382 -14.89 4.03 -1.08
N GLN A 383 -16.06 4.56 -0.77
CA GLN A 383 -16.40 5.96 -1.07
C GLN A 383 -15.55 6.98 -0.27
N ASP A 384 -15.26 6.68 1.00
CA ASP A 384 -14.41 7.52 1.86
C ASP A 384 -12.96 7.55 1.35
N ARG A 385 -12.49 6.42 0.81
CA ARG A 385 -11.17 6.28 0.22
C ARG A 385 -11.09 6.93 -1.16
N TRP A 386 -12.05 6.66 -2.03
CA TRP A 386 -12.09 7.12 -3.42
C TRP A 386 -12.03 8.64 -3.51
N MET A 387 -12.88 9.34 -2.75
CA MET A 387 -12.90 10.80 -2.77
C MET A 387 -11.61 11.40 -2.20
N GLY A 388 -11.01 10.76 -1.19
CA GLY A 388 -9.71 11.15 -0.67
C GLY A 388 -8.57 11.00 -1.69
N ILE A 389 -8.64 9.97 -2.55
CA ILE A 389 -7.67 9.74 -3.63
C ILE A 389 -7.82 10.76 -4.75
N LEU A 390 -9.04 11.08 -5.17
CA LEU A 390 -9.28 12.15 -6.15
C LEU A 390 -8.72 13.49 -5.66
N PHE A 391 -8.96 13.82 -4.39
CA PHE A 391 -8.38 14.99 -3.76
C PHE A 391 -6.84 14.95 -3.77
N ALA A 392 -6.24 13.79 -3.49
CA ALA A 392 -4.79 13.63 -3.54
C ALA A 392 -4.21 13.85 -4.96
N PHE A 393 -4.89 13.34 -5.99
CA PHE A 393 -4.50 13.57 -7.38
C PHE A 393 -4.56 15.04 -7.74
N ASP A 394 -5.63 15.75 -7.36
CA ASP A 394 -5.74 17.20 -7.61
C ASP A 394 -4.60 17.98 -6.97
N GLN A 395 -4.18 17.63 -5.75
CA GLN A 395 -3.00 18.23 -5.11
C GLN A 395 -1.71 17.93 -5.89
N GLY A 396 -1.50 16.69 -6.32
CA GLY A 396 -0.33 16.31 -7.11
C GLY A 396 -0.26 17.00 -8.48
N TYR A 397 -1.42 17.21 -9.10
CA TYR A 397 -1.53 17.91 -10.38
C TYR A 397 -1.13 19.39 -10.32
N LEU A 398 -1.15 20.02 -9.14
CA LEU A 398 -0.68 21.39 -8.96
C LEU A 398 0.86 21.51 -8.96
N GLN A 399 1.58 20.41 -8.74
CA GLN A 399 3.04 20.38 -8.66
C GLN A 399 3.62 19.13 -9.36
N PRO A 400 3.40 18.98 -10.69
CA PRO A 400 3.75 17.76 -11.42
C PRO A 400 5.23 17.37 -11.31
N THR A 401 6.13 18.36 -11.34
CA THR A 401 7.58 18.13 -11.19
C THR A 401 7.97 17.57 -9.82
N GLY A 402 7.21 17.92 -8.78
CA GLY A 402 7.45 17.48 -7.41
C GLY A 402 7.30 15.97 -7.22
N LEU A 403 6.40 15.34 -7.98
CA LEU A 403 6.14 13.89 -7.89
C LEU A 403 7.27 13.04 -8.46
N TRP A 404 8.13 13.61 -9.29
CA TRP A 404 9.29 12.91 -9.85
C TRP A 404 10.46 12.78 -8.87
N GLN A 405 10.37 13.39 -7.69
CA GLN A 405 11.26 13.05 -6.58
C GLN A 405 10.88 11.67 -6.03
N MET A 406 11.30 10.61 -6.74
CA MET A 406 10.94 9.24 -6.44
C MET A 406 11.36 8.83 -5.03
N PRO A 407 10.52 8.02 -4.33
CA PRO A 407 10.81 7.62 -2.97
C PRO A 407 12.02 6.70 -2.92
N LYS A 408 12.81 6.82 -1.85
CA LYS A 408 13.88 5.85 -1.56
C LYS A 408 13.29 4.61 -0.88
N PRO A 409 13.82 3.41 -1.17
CA PRO A 409 13.49 2.20 -0.44
C PRO A 409 13.56 2.37 1.08
N LEU A 410 12.68 1.67 1.80
CA LEU A 410 12.78 1.55 3.25
C LEU A 410 14.04 0.78 3.65
N PRO A 411 14.73 1.18 4.73
CA PRO A 411 15.81 0.39 5.30
C PRO A 411 15.29 -0.95 5.83
N ASP A 412 16.14 -1.98 5.85
CA ASP A 412 15.80 -3.21 6.58
C ASP A 412 15.73 -2.86 8.07
N PRO A 413 14.61 -3.13 8.78
CA PRO A 413 14.55 -2.93 10.22
C PRO A 413 15.67 -3.68 10.94
N ASN A 414 16.12 -4.85 10.44
CA ASN A 414 17.18 -5.72 11.00
C ASN A 414 18.61 -5.22 10.82
N GLY A 415 18.82 -4.09 10.14
CA GLY A 415 20.14 -3.53 9.94
C GLY A 415 20.91 -4.31 8.88
N SER A 416 20.65 -3.97 7.63
CA SER A 416 21.55 -4.16 6.49
C SER A 416 21.52 -2.90 5.63
#